data_AF-W9WM66-F1
#
_entry.id   AF-W9WM66-F1
#
_cell.length_a   1.000
_cell.length_b   1.000
_cell.length_c   1.000
_cell.angle_alpha   90.00
_cell.angle_beta   90.00
_cell.angle_gamma   90.00
#
_symmetry.space_group_name_H-M   'P 1'
#
loop_
_entity.id
_entity.type
_entity.pdbx_description
1 polymer ?
#
loop_
_entity_poly.entity_id
_entity_poly.type
_entity_poly.pdbx_seq_one_letter_code
_entity_poly.pdbx_strand_id
1 'polypeptide(L)'
;MPDVSDHPHAVLTATYDSPSDSKIFEYTISAPQIKQDESLDIAAKTKYVSGLRASSRKLQEDINKFLTAKMEEDKERVGQEGQNGTLKQKRKDELAEENYGEEDEEDET
;
A
#
# COMPACT_ATOMS: atom_id res chain seq x y z
N MET A 1 44.15 -1.93 9.58
CA MET A 1 43.27 -1.80 10.76
C MET A 1 41.84 -1.87 10.25
N PRO A 2 41.08 -2.95 10.45
CA PRO A 2 39.65 -2.92 10.17
C PRO A 2 38.91 -2.75 11.51
N ASP A 3 38.45 -1.54 11.81
CA ASP A 3 37.33 -1.34 12.73
C ASP A 3 36.10 -1.20 11.84
N VAL A 4 35.58 -2.34 11.39
CA VAL A 4 34.27 -2.42 10.77
C VAL A 4 33.32 -2.62 11.92
N SER A 5 32.94 -1.52 12.57
CA SER A 5 32.00 -1.55 13.68
C SER A 5 30.64 -2.01 13.11
N ASP A 6 30.37 -3.29 13.22
CA ASP A 6 29.11 -3.89 12.80
C ASP A 6 28.04 -3.42 13.80
N HIS A 7 27.22 -2.46 13.38
CA HIS A 7 26.15 -1.94 14.21
C HIS A 7 24.98 -2.91 14.14
N PRO A 8 24.36 -3.31 15.26
CA PRO A 8 23.23 -4.22 15.19
C PRO A 8 22.12 -3.52 14.41
N HIS A 9 21.54 -4.25 13.47
CA HIS A 9 20.42 -3.80 12.68
C HIS A 9 19.23 -4.72 12.93
N ALA A 10 18.05 -4.11 13.06
CA ALA A 10 16.79 -4.83 13.06
C ALA A 10 16.15 -4.67 11.67
N VAL A 11 15.49 -5.72 11.19
CA VAL A 11 14.81 -5.69 9.90
C VAL A 11 13.31 -5.75 10.14
N LEU A 12 12.58 -4.79 9.59
CA LEU A 12 11.13 -4.77 9.55
C LEU A 12 10.68 -5.25 8.16
N THR A 13 9.98 -6.38 8.12
CA THR A 13 9.53 -7.00 6.87
C THR A 13 8.02 -7.13 6.80
N ALA A 14 7.47 -7.05 5.61
CA ALA A 14 6.11 -7.51 5.30
C ALA A 14 6.11 -8.27 3.98
N THR A 15 5.30 -9.32 3.89
CA THR A 15 5.14 -10.12 2.68
C THR A 15 3.70 -10.00 2.20
N TYR A 16 3.57 -9.68 0.92
CA TYR A 16 2.33 -9.77 0.18
C TYR A 16 2.40 -11.00 -0.72
N ASP A 17 1.41 -11.86 -0.62
CA ASP A 17 1.26 -13.04 -1.46
C ASP A 17 -0.13 -13.05 -2.08
N SER A 18 -0.17 -13.28 -3.39
CA SER A 18 -1.39 -13.46 -4.16
C SER A 18 -1.21 -14.61 -5.15
N PRO A 19 -2.29 -15.15 -5.74
CA PRO A 19 -2.16 -16.23 -6.72
C PRO A 19 -1.33 -15.90 -7.97
N SER A 20 -1.19 -14.61 -8.30
CA SER A 20 -0.54 -14.13 -9.52
C SER A 20 0.75 -13.34 -9.28
N ASP A 21 0.98 -12.85 -8.06
CA ASP A 21 2.12 -11.98 -7.73
C ASP A 21 2.50 -12.09 -6.25
N SER A 22 3.76 -11.83 -5.93
CA SER A 22 4.29 -11.81 -4.57
C SER A 22 5.28 -10.66 -4.40
N LYS A 23 5.25 -9.99 -3.26
CA LYS A 23 6.14 -8.85 -2.97
C LYS A 23 6.59 -8.86 -1.52
N ILE A 24 7.90 -8.66 -1.32
CA ILE A 24 8.49 -8.47 0.01
C ILE A 24 8.85 -7.00 0.17
N PHE A 25 8.44 -6.42 1.28
CA PHE A 25 8.82 -5.10 1.75
C PHE A 25 9.82 -5.26 2.89
N GLU A 26 10.95 -4.57 2.81
CA GLU A 26 12.03 -4.69 3.80
C GLU A 26 12.57 -3.31 4.17
N TYR A 27 12.70 -3.04 5.48
CA TYR A 27 13.27 -1.82 6.02
C TYR A 27 14.27 -2.15 7.12
N THR A 28 15.52 -1.72 6.92
CA THR A 28 16.58 -1.83 7.93
C THR A 28 16.51 -0.67 8.91
N ILE A 29 16.56 -0.98 10.20
CA ILE A 29 16.53 -0.03 11.31
C ILE A 29 17.81 -0.23 12.13
N SER A 30 18.53 0.85 12.41
CA SER A 30 19.70 0.78 13.30
C SER A 30 19.27 0.46 14.72
N ALA A 31 19.66 -0.71 15.24
CA ALA A 31 19.40 -1.13 16.61
C ALA A 31 20.47 -0.54 17.56
N PRO A 32 20.14 -0.37 18.85
CA PRO A 32 21.08 0.16 19.82
C PRO A 32 22.10 -0.92 20.20
N GLN A 33 23.36 -0.52 20.35
CA GLN A 33 24.42 -1.40 20.87
C GLN A 33 24.18 -1.68 22.35
N ILE A 34 24.25 -2.96 22.74
CA ILE A 34 24.25 -3.37 24.15
C ILE A 34 25.70 -3.28 24.63
N LYS A 35 25.96 -2.47 25.66
CA LYS A 35 27.30 -2.35 26.23
C LYS A 35 27.65 -3.62 27.02
N GLN A 36 28.94 -3.86 27.26
CA GLN A 36 29.43 -5.02 28.01
C GLN A 36 28.90 -5.13 29.45
N ASP A 37 28.41 -4.04 30.03
CA ASP A 37 27.75 -4.00 31.35
C ASP A 37 26.23 -4.27 31.27
N GLU A 38 25.75 -4.74 30.12
CA GLU A 38 24.32 -4.92 29.78
C GLU A 38 23.49 -3.64 29.85
N SER A 39 24.13 -2.47 30.02
CA SER A 39 23.44 -1.20 29.99
C SER A 39 23.18 -0.77 28.55
N LEU A 40 21.93 -0.34 28.30
CA LEU A 40 21.53 0.26 27.05
C LEU A 40 21.31 1.75 27.28
N ASP A 41 21.99 2.55 26.48
CA ASP A 41 21.82 4.00 26.48
C ASP A 41 20.37 4.39 26.13
N ILE A 42 19.77 5.25 26.98
CA ILE A 42 18.37 5.69 26.83
C ILE A 42 18.19 6.49 25.53
N ALA A 43 19.20 7.29 25.15
CA ALA A 43 19.13 8.04 23.90
C ALA A 43 19.16 7.09 22.69
N ALA A 44 20.05 6.07 22.70
CA ALA A 44 20.08 5.04 21.69
C ALA A 44 18.74 4.25 21.58
N LYS A 45 18.12 3.87 22.71
CA LYS A 45 16.78 3.25 22.71
C LYS A 45 15.72 4.15 22.09
N THR A 46 15.71 5.43 22.49
CA THR A 46 14.73 6.40 21.99
C THR A 46 14.87 6.58 20.48
N LYS A 47 16.12 6.69 19.99
CA LYS A 47 16.43 6.76 18.56
C LYS A 47 15.94 5.50 17.83
N TYR A 48 16.24 4.31 18.35
CA TYR A 48 15.77 3.06 17.75
C TYR A 48 14.25 3.00 17.63
N VAL A 49 13.52 3.28 18.71
CA VAL A 49 12.05 3.25 18.69
C VAL A 49 11.48 4.31 17.76
N SER A 50 12.06 5.50 17.69
CA SER A 50 11.66 6.52 16.71
C SER A 50 11.89 6.06 15.26
N GLY A 51 13.04 5.42 14.99
CA GLY A 51 13.38 4.86 13.68
C GLY A 51 12.44 3.72 13.28
N LEU A 52 12.11 2.84 14.22
CA LEU A 52 11.11 1.79 14.01
C LEU A 52 9.74 2.39 13.67
N ARG A 53 9.26 3.37 14.44
CA ARG A 53 7.98 4.05 14.17
C ARG A 53 7.95 4.71 12.79
N ALA A 54 9.02 5.41 12.41
CA ALA A 54 9.13 6.05 11.11
C ALA A 54 9.12 5.00 9.98
N SER A 55 9.89 3.92 10.15
CA SER A 55 9.96 2.81 9.19
C SER A 55 8.61 2.08 9.04
N SER A 56 7.88 1.88 10.13
CA SER A 56 6.54 1.29 10.08
C SER A 56 5.53 2.17 9.35
N ARG A 57 5.56 3.49 9.53
CA ARG A 57 4.71 4.42 8.78
C ARG A 57 5.03 4.38 7.28
N LYS A 58 6.31 4.41 6.94
CA LYS A 58 6.76 4.31 5.55
C LYS A 58 6.36 2.97 4.92
N LEU A 59 6.54 1.86 5.63
CA LEU A 59 6.09 0.54 5.19
C LEU A 59 4.57 0.53 4.91
N GLN A 60 3.77 1.12 5.80
CA GLN A 60 2.34 1.24 5.61
C GLN A 60 1.98 2.06 4.36
N GLU A 61 2.63 3.20 4.16
CA GLU A 61 2.45 4.04 2.96
C GLU A 61 2.80 3.28 1.68
N ASP A 62 3.93 2.56 1.68
CA ASP A 62 4.40 1.80 0.53
C ASP A 62 3.50 0.59 0.22
N ILE A 63 2.97 -0.09 1.25
CA ILE A 63 1.94 -1.14 1.08
C ILE A 63 0.67 -0.55 0.49
N ASN A 64 0.15 0.55 1.04
CA ASN A 64 -1.09 1.17 0.56
C ASN A 64 -0.93 1.60 -0.90
N LYS A 65 0.19 2.26 -1.24
CA LYS A 65 0.48 2.64 -2.62
C LYS A 65 0.53 1.43 -3.55
N PHE A 66 1.18 0.36 -3.13
CA PHE A 66 1.27 -0.87 -3.91
C PHE A 66 -0.10 -1.51 -4.15
N LEU A 67 -0.92 -1.64 -3.11
CA LEU A 67 -2.25 -2.23 -3.23
C LEU A 67 -3.19 -1.36 -4.08
N THR A 68 -3.11 -0.03 -3.95
CA THR A 68 -3.88 0.89 -4.81
C THR A 68 -3.50 0.72 -6.28
N ALA A 69 -2.21 0.66 -6.61
CA ALA A 69 -1.77 0.41 -7.98
C ALA A 69 -2.28 -0.95 -8.51
N LYS A 70 -2.23 -2.01 -7.69
CA LYS A 70 -2.77 -3.32 -8.06
C LYS A 70 -4.28 -3.29 -8.31
N MET A 71 -5.05 -2.54 -7.50
CA MET A 71 -6.48 -2.37 -7.73
C MET A 71 -6.78 -1.62 -9.03
N GLU A 72 -5.94 -0.65 -9.40
CA GLU A 72 -6.06 0.07 -10.68
C GLU A 72 -5.74 -0.85 -11.86
N GLU A 73 -4.64 -1.60 -11.80
CA GLU A 73 -4.28 -2.63 -12.79
C GLU A 73 -5.42 -3.66 -12.97
N ASP A 74 -6.02 -4.12 -11.87
CA ASP A 74 -7.13 -5.08 -11.91
C ASP A 74 -8.41 -4.48 -12.52
N LYS A 75 -8.72 -3.20 -12.23
CA LYS A 75 -9.86 -2.51 -12.85
C LYS A 75 -9.68 -2.36 -14.36
N GLU A 76 -8.47 -2.03 -14.81
CA GLU A 76 -8.15 -1.95 -16.24
C GLU A 76 -8.30 -3.32 -16.92
N ARG A 77 -7.79 -4.38 -16.29
CA ARG A 77 -7.91 -5.75 -16.81
C ARG A 77 -9.37 -6.19 -16.90
N VAL A 78 -10.18 -5.96 -15.87
CA VAL A 78 -11.62 -6.26 -15.90
C VAL A 78 -12.36 -5.37 -16.91
N GLY A 79 -11.95 -4.11 -17.08
CA GLY A 79 -12.49 -3.21 -18.10
C GLY A 79 -12.19 -3.67 -19.53
N GLN A 80 -11.05 -4.33 -19.74
CA GLN A 80 -10.66 -4.93 -21.02
C GLN A 80 -11.34 -6.29 -21.26
N GLU A 81 -11.44 -7.15 -20.24
CA GLU A 81 -12.11 -8.46 -20.33
C GLU A 81 -13.66 -8.33 -20.34
N GLY A 82 -14.19 -7.22 -19.81
CA GLY A 82 -15.62 -6.93 -19.70
C GLY A 82 -16.30 -6.35 -20.94
N GLN A 83 -15.61 -6.26 -22.10
CA GLN A 83 -16.15 -5.66 -23.32
C GLN A 83 -17.46 -6.27 -23.84
N ASN A 84 -17.92 -7.44 -23.34
CA ASN A 84 -19.25 -7.96 -23.68
C ASN A 84 -20.37 -7.61 -22.67
N GLY A 85 -20.05 -7.19 -21.43
CA GLY A 85 -21.04 -6.95 -20.37
C GLY A 85 -21.15 -5.50 -19.91
N THR A 86 -20.02 -4.81 -19.73
CA THR A 86 -19.97 -3.49 -19.08
C THR A 86 -20.16 -2.31 -20.05
N LEU A 87 -19.95 -2.50 -21.35
CA LEU A 87 -20.28 -1.49 -22.37
C LEU A 87 -21.78 -1.17 -22.43
N LYS A 88 -22.65 -2.15 -22.12
CA LYS A 88 -24.10 -1.89 -21.99
C LYS A 88 -24.42 -1.09 -20.72
N GLN A 89 -23.72 -1.35 -19.61
CA GLN A 89 -23.93 -0.64 -18.35
C GLN A 89 -23.41 0.80 -18.46
N LYS A 90 -22.19 1.02 -18.98
CA LYS A 90 -21.62 2.36 -19.21
C LYS A 90 -22.49 3.21 -20.13
N ARG A 91 -22.97 2.65 -21.25
CA ARG A 91 -23.89 3.40 -22.14
C ARG A 91 -25.24 3.69 -21.49
N LYS A 92 -25.70 2.85 -20.56
CA LYS A 92 -26.95 3.08 -19.83
C LYS A 92 -26.79 4.16 -18.76
N ASP A 93 -25.67 4.18 -18.05
CA ASP A 93 -25.36 5.22 -17.07
C ASP A 93 -25.08 6.57 -17.76
N GLU A 94 -24.33 6.60 -18.87
CA GLU A 94 -24.09 7.82 -19.65
C GLU A 94 -25.39 8.39 -20.24
N LEU A 95 -26.30 7.54 -20.74
CA LEU A 95 -27.60 7.99 -21.25
C LEU A 95 -28.53 8.50 -20.14
N ALA A 96 -28.43 7.94 -18.92
CA ALA A 96 -29.22 8.39 -17.78
C ALA A 96 -28.77 9.75 -17.23
N GLU A 97 -27.47 10.05 -17.29
CA GLU A 97 -26.91 11.36 -16.91
C GLU A 97 -27.28 12.46 -17.91
N GLU A 98 -27.36 12.14 -19.21
CA GLU A 98 -27.78 13.10 -20.25
C GLU A 98 -29.26 13.50 -20.15
N ASN A 99 -30.11 12.64 -19.55
CA ASN A 99 -31.54 12.91 -19.38
C ASN A 99 -31.89 13.47 -17.99
N TYR A 100 -30.90 13.80 -17.14
CA TYR A 100 -31.11 14.32 -15.80
C TYR A 100 -31.50 15.81 -15.84
N GLY A 101 -32.73 16.10 -16.29
CA GLY A 101 -33.25 17.46 -16.42
C GLY A 101 -34.59 17.59 -17.17
N GLU A 102 -35.03 16.54 -17.87
CA GLU A 102 -36.39 16.45 -18.42
C GLU A 102 -37.19 15.49 -17.52
N GLU A 103 -38.25 16.00 -16.89
CA GLU A 103 -39.26 15.12 -16.30
C GLU A 103 -39.95 14.39 -17.47
N ASP A 104 -39.75 13.08 -17.60
CA ASP A 104 -40.51 12.24 -18.53
C ASP A 104 -42.00 12.29 -18.11
N GLU A 105 -42.73 13.31 -18.57
CA GLU A 105 -44.19 13.37 -18.52
C GLU A 105 -44.82 12.43 -19.57
N GLU A 106 -44.52 11.13 -19.52
CA GLU A 106 -45.25 10.14 -20.34
C GLU A 106 -45.50 8.85 -19.57
N ASP A 107 -46.42 8.90 -18.60
CA ASP A 107 -47.20 7.72 -18.20
C ASP A 107 -48.59 8.09 -17.63
N GLU A 108 -49.39 8.82 -18.40
CA GLU A 108 -50.86 8.83 -18.28
C GLU A 108 -51.51 8.84 -19.67
N THR A 109 -51.67 7.65 -20.28
CA THR A 109 -52.87 7.25 -21.06
C THR A 109 -52.96 5.74 -21.21
#